data_AF-A0A1X0XRM3-F1
#
_entry.id   AF-A0A1X0XRM3-F1
#
_cell.length_a   1.000
_cell.length_b   1.000
_cell.length_c   1.000
_cell.angle_alpha   90.00
_cell.angle_beta   90.00
_cell.angle_gamma   90.00
#
_symmetry.space_group_name_H-M   'P 1'
#
loop_
_entity.id
_entity.type
_entity.pdbx_description
1 polymer ?
#
loop_
_entity_poly.entity_id
_entity_poly.type
_entity_poly.pdbx_seq_one_letter_code
_entity_poly.pdbx_strand_id
1 'polypeptide(L)'
;MPLTPKFRACDFTWAVNVPTDGVGTGHTVISRGASHEVVAQVQLAAAEPQAHYNVRLIQSPRTSPGCAAGDPGVAAGGIDTDATGAGTVTVQGGIAAGTTGVWVFVDRPSPHSQRPIDFYTSEIITPI
;
A
#
# COMPACT_ATOMS: atom_id res chain seq x y z
N MET A 1 -5.17 2.79 10.85
CA MET A 1 -5.76 1.45 10.59
C MET A 1 -4.64 0.43 10.43
N PRO A 2 -4.86 -0.84 10.79
CA PRO A 2 -3.86 -1.89 10.59
C PRO A 2 -3.70 -2.25 9.10
N LEU A 3 -2.53 -2.75 8.75
CA LEU A 3 -2.26 -3.45 7.51
C LEU A 3 -2.24 -4.96 7.79
N THR A 4 -2.83 -5.74 6.89
CA THR A 4 -2.94 -7.19 7.01
C THR A 4 -2.26 -7.92 5.86
N PRO A 5 -1.83 -9.16 6.07
CA PRO A 5 -1.26 -10.02 5.03
C PRO A 5 -2.33 -10.57 4.07
N LYS A 6 -3.27 -9.73 3.60
CA LYS A 6 -4.30 -10.09 2.64
C LYS A 6 -3.96 -9.49 1.29
N PHE A 7 -3.75 -10.31 0.28
CA PHE A 7 -3.50 -9.80 -1.06
C PHE A 7 -4.78 -9.22 -1.63
N ARG A 8 -4.78 -7.92 -1.93
CA ARG A 8 -5.92 -7.22 -2.51
C ARG A 8 -5.64 -6.96 -3.98
N ALA A 9 -6.52 -7.42 -4.88
CA ALA A 9 -6.46 -6.98 -6.27
C ALA A 9 -6.74 -5.46 -6.34
N CYS A 10 -6.53 -4.87 -7.52
CA CYS A 10 -6.62 -3.41 -7.67
C CYS A 10 -8.01 -2.84 -7.36
N ASP A 11 -9.06 -3.64 -7.51
CA ASP A 11 -10.45 -3.32 -7.14
C ASP A 11 -10.77 -3.60 -5.66
N PHE A 12 -9.75 -3.89 -4.84
CA PHE A 12 -9.84 -4.23 -3.41
C PHE A 12 -10.46 -5.60 -3.10
N THR A 13 -10.70 -6.45 -4.10
CA THR A 13 -11.12 -7.84 -3.86
C THR A 13 -9.98 -8.66 -3.23
N TRP A 14 -10.32 -9.57 -2.31
CA TRP A 14 -9.32 -10.42 -1.66
C TRP A 14 -8.99 -11.62 -2.56
N ALA A 15 -7.72 -11.74 -2.96
CA ALA A 15 -7.19 -12.91 -3.64
C ALA A 15 -6.77 -13.97 -2.60
N VAL A 16 -7.70 -14.87 -2.26
CA VAL A 16 -7.54 -15.86 -1.17
C VAL A 16 -6.39 -16.86 -1.34
N ASN A 17 -5.92 -17.06 -2.58
CA ASN A 17 -4.91 -18.06 -2.92
C ASN A 17 -3.50 -17.49 -3.08
N VAL A 18 -3.26 -16.26 -2.64
CA VAL A 18 -1.94 -15.62 -2.69
C VAL A 18 -1.36 -15.61 -1.27
N PRO A 19 -0.43 -16.52 -0.93
CA PRO A 19 0.21 -16.52 0.37
C PRO A 19 1.27 -15.42 0.48
N THR A 20 1.53 -14.99 1.71
CA THR A 20 2.63 -14.09 2.06
C THR A 20 3.69 -14.83 2.86
N ASP A 21 4.96 -14.47 2.71
CA ASP A 21 6.05 -14.92 3.57
C ASP A 21 6.34 -13.92 4.72
N GLY A 22 5.54 -12.84 4.80
CA GLY A 22 5.74 -11.75 5.76
C GLY A 22 5.26 -12.09 7.16
N VAL A 23 6.10 -11.81 8.15
CA VAL A 23 5.82 -12.01 9.58
C VAL A 23 5.68 -10.70 10.36
N GLY A 24 5.87 -9.57 9.68
CA GLY A 24 5.83 -8.25 10.29
C GLY A 24 4.42 -7.74 10.51
N THR A 25 4.36 -6.52 11.05
CA THR A 25 3.13 -5.77 11.22
C THR A 25 3.25 -4.42 10.54
N GLY A 26 2.12 -3.83 10.20
CA GLY A 26 2.10 -2.48 9.68
C GLY A 26 0.82 -1.76 10.03
N HIS A 27 0.90 -0.43 9.98
CA HIS A 27 -0.27 0.43 10.08
C HIS A 27 -0.13 1.60 9.13
N THR A 28 -1.28 2.16 8.78
CA THR A 28 -1.35 3.38 7.99
C THR A 28 -2.32 4.36 8.63
N VAL A 29 -1.95 5.64 8.60
CA VAL A 29 -2.83 6.76 8.91
C VAL A 29 -3.08 7.49 7.61
N ILE A 30 -4.35 7.52 7.19
CA ILE A 30 -4.78 8.19 5.96
C ILE A 30 -5.58 9.42 6.35
N SER A 31 -5.27 10.55 5.74
CA SER A 31 -5.93 11.83 5.97
C SER A 31 -6.02 12.64 4.68
N ARG A 32 -6.97 13.58 4.61
CA ARG A 32 -6.93 14.63 3.59
C ARG A 32 -5.79 15.61 3.89
N GLY A 33 -5.06 16.00 2.85
CA GLY A 33 -4.00 16.99 2.90
C GLY A 33 -4.53 18.39 2.57
N ALA A 34 -3.80 19.13 1.73
CA ALA A 34 -4.27 20.40 1.19
C ALA A 34 -5.48 20.21 0.25
N SER A 35 -5.90 21.28 -0.43
CA SER A 35 -7.04 21.23 -1.37
C SER A 35 -6.84 20.12 -2.41
N HIS A 36 -7.78 19.17 -2.46
CA HIS A 36 -7.75 17.99 -3.35
C HIS A 36 -6.53 17.07 -3.19
N GLU A 37 -6.00 16.91 -1.98
CA GLU A 37 -4.90 16.00 -1.69
C GLU A 37 -5.28 14.94 -0.65
N VAL A 38 -4.72 13.75 -0.80
CA VAL A 38 -4.78 12.68 0.19
C VAL A 38 -3.36 12.25 0.57
N VAL A 39 -3.16 12.00 1.86
CA VAL A 39 -1.88 11.65 2.47
C VAL A 39 -2.03 10.34 3.22
N ALA A 40 -1.05 9.46 3.09
CA ALA A 40 -0.93 8.23 3.86
C ALA A 40 0.44 8.16 4.51
N GLN A 41 0.46 8.08 5.84
CA GLN A 41 1.65 7.76 6.62
C GLN A 41 1.64 6.27 6.90
N VAL A 42 2.62 5.56 6.36
CA VAL A 42 2.71 4.10 6.43
C VAL A 42 3.91 3.72 7.27
N GLN A 43 3.72 2.77 8.18
CA GLN A 43 4.75 2.29 9.09
C GLN A 43 4.76 0.77 9.07
N LEU A 44 5.96 0.20 9.04
CA LEU A 44 6.23 -1.22 9.20
C LEU A 44 7.05 -1.45 10.47
N ALA A 45 6.81 -2.57 11.14
CA ALA A 45 7.59 -3.04 12.28
C ALA A 45 7.78 -4.54 12.20
N ALA A 46 8.98 -5.01 12.55
CA ALA A 46 9.37 -6.42 12.47
C ALA A 46 9.13 -7.05 11.08
N ALA A 47 9.16 -6.25 10.02
CA ALA A 47 9.18 -6.74 8.65
C ALA A 47 10.56 -7.34 8.32
N GLU A 48 10.80 -7.72 7.07
CA GLU A 48 12.15 -8.16 6.68
C GLU A 48 13.17 -7.04 6.99
N PRO A 49 14.25 -7.31 7.73
CA PRO A 49 15.31 -6.34 7.97
C PRO A 49 16.06 -5.94 6.69
N GLN A 50 16.47 -4.68 6.61
CA GLN A 50 17.31 -4.17 5.51
C GLN A 50 16.73 -4.44 4.11
N ALA A 51 15.41 -4.35 3.98
CA ALA A 51 14.68 -4.68 2.75
C ALA A 51 13.92 -3.47 2.22
N HIS A 52 13.79 -3.44 0.89
CA HIS A 52 12.99 -2.44 0.20
C HIS A 52 11.54 -2.92 0.02
N TYR A 53 10.60 -2.05 0.39
CA TYR A 53 9.17 -2.23 0.18
C TYR A 53 8.64 -1.09 -0.71
N ASN A 54 7.87 -1.45 -1.73
CA ASN A 54 7.06 -0.48 -2.45
C ASN A 54 5.83 -0.15 -1.62
N VAL A 55 5.41 1.12 -1.67
CA VAL A 55 4.15 1.57 -1.06
C VAL A 55 3.31 2.26 -2.12
N ARG A 56 2.05 1.86 -2.20
CA ARG A 56 1.07 2.42 -3.14
C ARG A 56 -0.15 2.90 -2.38
N LEU A 57 -0.50 4.16 -2.59
CA LEU A 57 -1.74 4.78 -2.15
C LEU A 57 -2.71 4.82 -3.33
N ILE A 58 -3.76 4.02 -3.26
CA ILE A 58 -4.61 3.67 -4.39
C ILE A 58 -6.02 4.23 -4.17
N GLN A 59 -6.48 5.02 -5.14
CA GLN A 59 -7.83 5.60 -5.14
C GLN A 59 -8.87 4.59 -5.64
N SER A 60 -10.07 4.67 -5.07
CA SER A 60 -11.24 3.85 -5.36
C SER A 60 -12.47 4.75 -5.64
N PRO A 61 -13.37 4.39 -6.59
CA PRO A 61 -13.29 3.22 -7.47
C PRO A 61 -12.15 3.31 -8.48
N ARG A 62 -11.63 2.16 -8.92
CA ARG A 62 -10.62 2.12 -9.99
C ARG A 62 -11.27 2.43 -11.33
N THR A 63 -10.64 3.32 -12.10
CA THR A 63 -10.97 3.59 -13.50
C THR A 63 -10.05 2.86 -14.49
N SER A 64 -8.95 2.27 -13.98
CA SER A 64 -7.96 1.48 -14.73
C SER A 64 -7.91 0.05 -14.17
N PRO A 65 -7.65 -0.97 -15.02
CA PRO A 65 -7.46 -2.34 -14.55
C PRO A 65 -6.19 -2.50 -13.69
N GLY A 66 -5.19 -1.63 -13.86
CA GLY A 66 -3.94 -1.64 -13.10
C GLY A 66 -3.98 -0.80 -11.83
N CYS A 67 -3.03 -1.04 -10.92
CA CYS A 67 -2.75 -0.19 -9.76
C CYS A 67 -1.25 -0.20 -9.40
N ALA A 68 -0.39 -0.23 -10.42
CA ALA A 68 1.05 -0.07 -10.29
C ALA A 68 1.42 1.41 -10.06
N ALA A 69 2.66 1.66 -9.68
CA ALA A 69 3.19 3.02 -9.60
C ALA A 69 3.08 3.71 -10.99
N GLY A 70 2.51 4.91 -11.01
CA GLY A 70 2.26 5.67 -12.24
C GLY A 70 0.90 5.42 -12.89
N ASP A 71 0.14 4.42 -12.45
CA ASP A 71 -1.24 4.24 -12.91
C ASP A 71 -2.14 5.39 -12.43
N PRO A 72 -3.18 5.77 -13.21
CA PRO A 72 -4.13 6.79 -12.80
C PRO A 72 -4.72 6.53 -11.40
N GLY A 73 -4.73 7.56 -10.55
CA GLY A 73 -5.23 7.46 -9.18
C GLY A 73 -4.34 6.63 -8.24
N VAL A 74 -3.07 6.41 -8.57
CA VAL A 74 -2.09 5.76 -7.70
C VAL A 74 -0.92 6.69 -7.43
N ALA A 75 -0.71 7.03 -6.16
CA ALA A 75 0.53 7.62 -5.69
C ALA A 75 1.44 6.51 -5.14
N ALA A 76 2.76 6.65 -5.33
CA ALA A 76 3.72 5.63 -4.92
C ALA A 76 4.88 6.23 -4.14
N GLY A 77 5.48 5.40 -3.27
CA GLY A 77 6.69 5.67 -2.52
C GLY A 77 7.39 4.36 -2.15
N GLY A 78 8.39 4.43 -1.29
CA GLY A 78 9.11 3.25 -0.81
C GLY A 78 9.48 3.35 0.66
N ILE A 79 9.61 2.21 1.32
CA ILE A 79 10.15 2.06 2.67
C ILE A 79 11.39 1.18 2.55
N ASP A 80 12.53 1.68 3.02
CA ASP A 80 13.69 0.85 3.34
C ASP A 80 13.65 0.56 4.84
N THR A 81 13.59 -0.72 5.20
CA THR A 81 13.58 -1.11 6.62
C THR A 81 14.99 -1.08 7.21
N ASP A 82 15.09 -0.75 8.49
CA ASP A 82 16.34 -0.81 9.23
C ASP A 82 16.69 -2.26 9.65
N ALA A 83 17.75 -2.43 10.44
CA ALA A 83 18.20 -3.73 10.95
C ALA A 83 17.18 -4.43 11.88
N THR A 84 16.15 -3.73 12.35
CA THR A 84 15.05 -4.27 13.16
C THR A 84 13.80 -4.60 12.34
N GLY A 85 13.82 -4.33 11.02
CA GLY A 85 12.64 -4.46 10.17
C GLY A 85 11.65 -3.31 10.34
N ALA A 86 12.06 -2.18 10.91
CA ALA A 86 11.22 -1.00 11.09
C ALA A 86 11.44 0.00 9.94
N GLY A 87 10.38 0.69 9.53
CA GLY A 87 10.46 1.71 8.48
C GLY A 87 9.19 2.54 8.38
N THR A 88 9.31 3.75 7.82
CA THR A 88 8.18 4.67 7.66
C THR A 88 8.30 5.45 6.36
N VAL A 89 7.17 5.73 5.73
CA VAL A 89 7.09 6.64 4.58
C VAL A 89 5.79 7.45 4.64
N THR A 90 5.84 8.66 4.09
CA THR A 90 4.64 9.44 3.78
C THR A 90 4.45 9.42 2.26
N VAL A 91 3.29 8.94 1.80
CA VAL A 91 2.89 8.97 0.40
C VAL A 91 1.71 9.92 0.26
N GLN A 92 1.77 10.81 -0.72
CA GLN A 92 0.70 11.78 -0.97
C GLN A 92 0.40 11.88 -2.46
N GLY A 93 -0.83 12.24 -2.79
CA GLY A 93 -1.26 12.40 -4.17
C GLY A 93 -2.55 13.21 -4.29
N GLY A 94 -2.77 13.76 -5.48
CA GLY A 94 -4.01 14.46 -5.80
C GLY A 94 -5.20 13.50 -5.87
N ILE A 95 -6.37 13.97 -5.42
CA ILE A 95 -7.63 13.23 -5.46
C ILE A 95 -8.26 13.40 -6.86
N ALA A 96 -8.38 12.31 -7.59
CA ALA A 96 -9.02 12.28 -8.90
C ALA A 96 -10.54 12.43 -8.77
N ALA A 97 -11.16 13.01 -9.80
CA ALA A 97 -12.61 13.17 -9.86
C ALA A 97 -13.32 11.80 -9.76
N GLY A 98 -14.38 11.75 -8.94
CA GLY A 98 -15.15 10.53 -8.71
C GLY A 98 -14.56 9.57 -7.66
N THR A 99 -13.40 9.89 -7.08
CA THR A 99 -12.83 9.11 -5.98
C THR A 99 -13.68 9.25 -4.73
N THR A 100 -14.03 8.12 -4.13
CA THR A 100 -14.83 8.04 -2.89
C THR A 100 -14.02 7.53 -1.70
N GLY A 101 -12.87 6.91 -1.94
CA GLY A 101 -12.00 6.44 -0.89
C GLY A 101 -10.63 6.02 -1.40
N VAL A 102 -9.73 5.70 -0.47
CA VAL A 102 -8.37 5.25 -0.75
C VAL A 102 -7.94 4.10 0.14
N TRP A 103 -6.93 3.35 -0.30
CA TRP A 103 -6.36 2.25 0.45
C TRP A 103 -4.86 2.13 0.18
N VAL A 104 -4.16 1.39 1.02
CA VAL A 104 -2.70 1.22 0.92
C VAL A 104 -2.35 -0.22 0.59
N PHE A 105 -1.41 -0.40 -0.33
CA PHE A 105 -0.73 -1.66 -0.62
C PHE A 105 0.76 -1.47 -0.38
N VAL A 106 1.34 -2.29 0.49
CA VAL A 106 2.78 -2.42 0.68
C VAL A 106 3.25 -3.79 0.20
N ASP A 107 4.30 -3.85 -0.61
CA ASP A 107 4.87 -5.10 -1.13
C ASP A 107 6.39 -5.11 -1.19
N ARG A 108 6.99 -6.26 -0.89
CA ARG A 108 8.40 -6.52 -1.18
C ARG A 108 8.53 -7.22 -2.55
N PRO A 109 9.20 -6.60 -3.53
CA PRO A 109 9.40 -7.19 -4.84
C PRO A 109 10.08 -8.57 -4.79
N SER A 110 9.70 -9.44 -5.72
CA SER A 110 10.42 -10.68 -5.99
C SER A 110 11.23 -10.53 -7.28
N PRO A 111 12.57 -10.73 -7.27
CA PRO A 111 13.40 -10.54 -8.46
C PRO A 111 13.04 -11.43 -9.66
N HIS A 112 12.40 -12.57 -9.41
CA HIS A 112 12.13 -13.59 -10.42
C HIS A 112 10.65 -14.02 -10.46
N SER A 113 9.75 -13.23 -9.86
CA SER A 113 8.32 -13.55 -9.80
C SER A 113 7.47 -12.28 -9.87
N GLN A 114 6.30 -12.38 -10.50
CA GLN A 114 5.29 -11.32 -10.46
C GLN A 114 4.55 -11.27 -9.12
N ARG A 115 4.65 -12.34 -8.32
CA ARG A 115 4.13 -12.38 -6.95
C ARG A 115 5.15 -11.75 -6.01
N PRO A 116 4.77 -10.76 -5.18
CA PRO A 116 5.65 -10.22 -4.15
C PRO A 116 6.01 -11.30 -3.12
N ILE A 117 7.18 -11.16 -2.49
CA ILE A 117 7.65 -12.09 -1.45
C ILE A 117 6.73 -11.99 -0.24
N ASP A 118 6.51 -10.76 0.23
CA ASP A 118 5.53 -10.44 1.25
C ASP A 118 4.80 -9.12 0.97
N PHE A 119 3.68 -8.92 1.66
CA PHE A 119 2.80 -7.79 1.43
C PHE A 119 1.91 -7.50 2.64
N TYR A 120 1.51 -6.24 2.75
CA TYR A 120 0.61 -5.75 3.79
C TYR A 120 -0.37 -4.74 3.16
N THR A 121 -1.67 -4.98 3.29
CA THR A 121 -2.71 -4.11 2.72
C THR A 121 -3.65 -3.58 3.79
N SER A 122 -4.21 -2.38 3.59
CA SER A 122 -5.18 -1.85 4.54
C SER A 122 -6.42 -2.72 4.60
N GLU A 123 -7.00 -2.87 5.79
CA GLU A 123 -8.18 -3.73 5.97
C GLU A 123 -9.44 -3.20 5.27
N ILE A 124 -9.51 -1.88 5.11
CA ILE A 124 -10.64 -1.18 4.51
C ILE A 124 -10.17 -0.19 3.44
N ILE A 125 -11.11 0.22 2.59
CA ILE A 125 -11.03 1.47 1.83
C ILE A 125 -11.44 2.58 2.79
N THR A 126 -10.55 3.53 3.02
CA THR A 126 -10.82 4.71 3.86
C THR A 126 -11.62 5.71 3.05
N PRO A 127 -12.83 6.09 3.48
CA PRO A 127 -13.56 7.17 2.84
C PRO A 127 -12.76 8.46 2.91
N ILE A 128 -12.72 9.21 1.81
CA ILE A 128 -12.09 10.53 1.78
C ILE A 128 -13.15 11.60 1.74
#